data_AF-A0A1E1G978-F1
#
_entry.id   AF-A0A1E1G978-F1
#
_cell.length_a   1.000
_cell.length_b   1.000
_cell.length_c   1.000
_cell.angle_alpha   90.00
_cell.angle_beta   90.00
_cell.angle_gamma   90.00
#
_symmetry.space_group_name_H-M   'P 1'
#
loop_
_entity.id
_entity.type
_entity.pdbx_description
1 polymer ?
#
loop_
_entity_poly.entity_id
_entity_poly.type
_entity_poly.pdbx_seq_one_letter_code
_entity_poly.pdbx_strand_id
1 'polypeptide(L)' 'MYNKVIMIGRLTSTPELHKTNNDKSVARATIAVNRRYKDQNGEREADFVNLVLWGEIGRNLGKLRNQRQSHFR' A
#
# COMPACT_ATOMS: atom_id res chain seq x y z
N MET A 1 4.91 -14.74 21.81
CA MET A 1 3.83 -14.83 20.79
C MET A 1 4.39 -14.41 19.44
N TYR A 2 3.97 -15.08 18.35
CA TYR A 2 4.45 -14.84 16.99
C TYR A 2 3.37 -14.17 16.16
N ASN A 3 3.69 -13.08 15.46
CA ASN A 3 2.78 -12.38 14.55
C ASN A 3 3.51 -12.09 13.24
N LYS A 4 3.04 -12.71 12.16
CA LYS A 4 3.56 -12.52 10.79
C LYS A 4 2.40 -12.45 9.81
N VAL A 5 2.40 -11.46 8.94
CA VAL A 5 1.42 -11.28 7.87
C VAL A 5 2.15 -11.19 6.53
N ILE A 6 1.67 -11.92 5.52
CA ILE A 6 2.17 -11.87 4.14
C ILE A 6 0.96 -11.64 3.23
N MET A 7 0.96 -10.56 2.47
CA MET A 7 -0.13 -10.19 1.56
C MET A 7 0.43 -9.75 0.22
N ILE A 8 -0.30 -10.06 -0.85
CA ILE A 8 0.00 -9.63 -2.21
C ILE A 8 -1.25 -8.98 -2.76
N GLY A 9 -1.13 -7.70 -3.14
CA GLY A 9 -2.27 -6.89 -3.58
C GLY A 9 -1.83 -5.76 -4.49
N ARG A 10 -2.79 -4.92 -4.86
CA ARG A 10 -2.58 -3.73 -5.69
C ARG A 10 -2.78 -2.47 -4.87
N LEU A 11 -1.92 -1.46 -5.06
CA LEU A 11 -2.14 -0.14 -4.48
C LEU A 11 -3.44 0.45 -5.04
N THR A 12 -4.31 0.93 -4.15
CA THR A 12 -5.59 1.55 -4.52
C THR A 12 -5.43 3.01 -4.92
N SER A 13 -4.41 3.68 -4.36
CA SER A 13 -4.10 5.08 -4.59
C SER A 13 -2.59 5.32 -4.48
N THR A 14 -2.19 6.54 -4.81
CA THR A 14 -0.82 7.00 -4.60
C THR A 14 -0.49 7.05 -3.10
N PRO A 15 0.61 6.41 -2.65
CA PRO A 15 1.02 6.46 -1.25
C PRO A 15 1.34 7.88 -0.77
N GLU A 16 0.90 8.21 0.44
CA GLU A 16 1.13 9.49 1.09
C GLU A 16 2.41 9.43 1.92
N LEU A 17 3.40 10.27 1.60
CA LEU A 17 4.66 10.36 2.35
C LEU A 17 4.64 11.59 3.27
N HIS A 18 4.76 11.36 4.57
CA HIS A 18 4.86 12.39 5.59
C HIS A 18 6.22 12.32 6.29
N LYS A 19 6.71 13.49 6.72
CA LYS A 19 7.80 13.60 7.69
C LYS A 19 7.23 13.97 9.05
N THR A 20 7.63 13.27 10.09
CA THR A 20 7.27 13.62 11.46
C THR A 20 8.16 14.75 11.99
N ASN A 21 7.78 15.36 13.11
CA ASN A 21 8.56 16.40 13.79
C ASN A 21 9.97 15.92 14.19
N ASN A 22 10.18 14.61 14.31
CA ASN A 22 11.48 14.01 14.63
C ASN A 22 12.22 13.54 13.36
N ASP A 23 11.92 14.14 12.19
CA ASP A 23 12.47 13.82 10.86
C ASP A 23 12.35 12.35 10.42
N LYS A 24 11.43 11.58 11.03
CA LYS A 24 11.16 10.20 10.59
C LYS A 24 10.18 10.24 9.42
N SER A 25 10.52 9.51 8.36
CA SER A 25 9.64 9.34 7.19
C SER A 25 8.60 8.25 7.45
N VAL A 26 7.35 8.55 7.11
CA VAL A 26 6.20 7.64 7.23
C VAL A 26 5.43 7.65 5.92
N ALA A 27 5.20 6.48 5.34
CA ALA A 27 4.31 6.33 4.20
C ALA A 27 3.02 5.63 4.62
N ARG A 28 1.89 6.14 4.14
CA ARG A 28 0.57 5.52 4.25
C ARG A 28 0.11 5.06 2.88
N ALA A 29 -0.40 3.84 2.81
CA ALA A 29 -0.95 3.27 1.59
C ALA A 29 -2.05 2.26 1.93
N THR A 30 -2.91 1.99 0.95
CA THR A 30 -3.91 0.94 1.03
C THR A 30 -3.70 -0.02 -0.13
N ILE A 31 -3.73 -1.32 0.17
CA ILE A 31 -3.71 -2.38 -0.84
C ILE A 31 -5.08 -3.06 -0.93
N ALA A 32 -5.53 -3.31 -2.15
CA ALA A 32 -6.63 -4.21 -2.43
C ALA A 32 -6.09 -5.63 -2.62
N VAL A 33 -6.58 -6.57 -1.82
CA VAL A 33 -6.22 -7.98 -1.84
C VAL A 33 -7.47 -8.76 -2.25
N ASN A 34 -7.44 -9.36 -3.45
CA ASN A 34 -8.58 -10.12 -3.93
C ASN A 34 -8.74 -11.42 -3.14
N ARG A 35 -9.98 -11.72 -2.73
CA ARG A 35 -10.32 -13.01 -2.12
C ARG A 35 -10.20 -14.11 -3.17
N ARG A 36 -9.76 -15.30 -2.74
CA ARG A 36 -9.60 -16.46 -3.63
C ARG A 36 -10.94 -17.03 -4.10
N TYR A 37 -11.97 -16.94 -3.26
CA TYR A 37 -13.32 -17.45 -3.53
C TYR A 37 -14.24 -16.34 -4.00
N LYS A 38 -15.31 -16.75 -4.70
CA LYS A 38 -16.40 -15.87 -5.10
C LYS A 38 -17.44 -15.80 -3.98
N ASP A 39 -18.14 -14.69 -3.88
CA ASP A 39 -19.31 -14.55 -3.00
C ASP A 39 -20.50 -15.38 -3.52
N GLN A 40 -21.63 -15.34 -2.80
CA GLN A 40 -22.86 -16.05 -3.18
C GLN A 40 -23.45 -15.57 -4.51
N ASN A 41 -23.05 -14.38 -4.98
CA ASN A 41 -23.48 -13.76 -6.23
C ASN A 41 -22.53 -14.08 -7.40
N GLY A 42 -21.40 -14.76 -7.14
CA GLY A 42 -20.41 -15.13 -8.16
C GLY A 42 -19.34 -14.07 -8.42
N GLU A 43 -19.30 -13.00 -7.62
CA GLU A 43 -18.37 -11.88 -7.73
C GLU A 43 -17.11 -12.09 -6.88
N ARG A 44 -16.00 -11.48 -7.31
CA ARG A 44 -14.73 -11.51 -6.55
C ARG A 44 -14.58 -10.23 -5.75
N GLU A 45 -14.74 -10.34 -4.45
CA GLU A 45 -14.51 -9.25 -3.52
C GLU A 45 -13.02 -9.03 -3.25
N ALA A 46 -12.68 -7.80 -2.84
CA ALA A 46 -11.33 -7.43 -2.40
C ALA A 46 -11.38 -6.88 -0.97
N ASP A 47 -10.39 -7.29 -0.18
CA ASP A 47 -10.12 -6.72 1.14
C ASP A 47 -9.18 -5.53 1.00
N PHE A 48 -9.50 -4.44 1.71
CA PHE A 48 -8.72 -3.21 1.70
C PHE A 48 -7.91 -3.09 2.98
N VAL A 49 -6.58 -3.22 2.85
CA VAL A 49 -5.67 -3.24 4.00
C VAL A 49 -4.82 -1.99 4.03
N ASN A 50 -4.91 -1.26 5.14
CA ASN A 50 -4.10 -0.08 5.39
C ASN A 50 -2.70 -0.47 5.89
N LEU A 51 -1.69 0.14 5.29
CA LEU A 51 -0.27 -0.06 5.58
C LEU A 51 0.34 1.26 6.08
N VAL A 52 1.13 1.16 7.15
CA VAL A 52 1.97 2.25 7.66
C VAL A 52 3.41 1.78 7.63
N LEU A 53 4.24 2.44 6.81
CA LEU A 53 5.62 2.04 6.57
C LEU A 53 6.55 3.15 7.04
N TRP A 54 7.58 2.78 7.81
CA TRP A 54 8.51 3.72 8.42
C TRP A 54 9.89 3.69 7.74
N GLY A 55 10.63 4.79 7.89
CA GLY A 55 12.04 4.86 7.51
C GLY A 55 12.25 4.78 6.00
N GLU A 56 13.25 4.01 5.58
CA GLU A 56 13.64 3.89 4.17
C GLU A 56 12.57 3.20 3.31
N ILE A 57 11.89 2.18 3.84
CA ILE A 57 10.83 1.47 3.12
C ILE A 57 9.69 2.44 2.77
N GLY A 58 9.28 3.27 3.73
CA GLY A 58 8.28 4.31 3.49
C GLY A 58 8.74 5.34 2.44
N ARG A 59 10.01 5.80 2.52
CA ARG A 59 10.58 6.70 1.51
C ARG A 59 10.57 6.10 0.11
N ASN A 60 10.95 4.83 -0.03
CA ASN A 60 10.99 4.15 -1.31
C ASN A 60 9.59 3.95 -1.90
N LEU A 61 8.59 3.65 -1.07
CA LEU A 61 7.19 3.60 -1.50
C LEU A 61 6.70 4.97 -2.00
N GLY A 62 7.05 6.06 -1.31
CA GLY A 62 6.70 7.41 -1.72
C GLY A 62 7.30 7.82 -3.07
N LYS A 63 8.48 7.30 -3.44
CA LYS A 63 9.13 7.57 -4.74
C LYS A 63 8.36 6.99 -5.93
N LEU A 64 7.61 5.90 -5.75
CA LEU A 64 6.79 5.30 -6.81
C LEU A 64 5.74 6.28 -7.37
N ARG A 65 5.34 7.29 -6.57
CA ARG A 65 4.51 8.42 -7.04
C ARG A 65 5.10 9.12 -8.26
N ASN A 66 6.40 9.37 -8.26
CA ASN A 66 7.05 10.22 -9.26
C ASN A 66 7.33 9.46 -10.56
N GLN A 67 7.55 8.15 -10.50
CA GLN A 67 7.86 7.33 -11.68
C GLN A 67 6.66 7.11 -12.62
N ARG A 68 5.43 7.06 -12.08
CA ARG A 68 4.22 6.92 -12.92
C ARG A 68 3.87 8.20 -13.68
N GLN A 69 4.29 9.37 -13.21
CA GLN A 69 4.06 10.63 -13.92
C GLN A 69 5.09 10.91 -15.01
N SER A 70 6.31 10.36 -14.92
CA SER A 70 7.38 10.61 -15.90
C SER A 70 7.29 9.76 -17.17
N HIS A 71 6.54 8.66 -17.16
CA HIS A 71 6.39 7.77 -18.32
C HIS A 71 5.17 8.09 -19.21
N PHE A 72 4.39 9.11 -18.84
CA PHE A 72 3.20 9.59 -19.56
C PHE A 72 3.34 11.07 -19.98
N ARG A 73 4.56 11.57 -20.10
CA ARG A 73 4.88 12.88 -20.70
C ARG A 73 5.71 12.69 -21.95
#